data_AF-A0A7X8K8B3-F1
#
_entry.id   AF-A0A7X8K8B3-F1
#
_cell.length_a   1.000
_cell.length_b   1.000
_cell.length_c   1.000
_cell.angle_alpha   90.00
_cell.angle_beta   90.00
_cell.angle_gamma   90.00
#
_symmetry.space_group_name_H-M   'P 1'
#
loop_
_entity.id
_entity.type
_entity.pdbx_description
1 polymer ?
#
loop_
_entity_poly.entity_id
_entity_poly.type
_entity_poly.pdbx_seq_one_letter_code
_entity_poly.pdbx_strand_id
1 'polypeptide(L)'
;EMLEAVAQRGCLQAVVTNKIDRLAQRVCAHFFPGVFELCIGTIPLPPKPDPTMLNMVIKDLGVDPSEVVYVGDTKGDMEAAEAAGLLGVGVNWGYGGNFETKYLLKEPEDLIRLLDTLE
;
A
#
# COMPACT_ATOMS: atom_id res chain seq x y z
N GLU A 1 5.37 14.74 -5.93
CA GLU A 1 4.49 15.50 -5.02
C GLU A 1 3.94 14.65 -3.88
N MET A 2 2.85 13.89 -4.01
CA MET A 2 2.27 13.14 -2.89
C MET A 2 3.26 12.17 -2.20
N LEU A 3 3.93 11.30 -2.96
CA LEU A 3 4.90 10.34 -2.38
C LEU A 3 6.11 11.03 -1.72
N GLU A 4 6.50 12.21 -2.21
CA GLU A 4 7.56 13.01 -1.59
C GLU A 4 7.07 13.64 -0.28
N ALA A 5 5.83 14.10 -0.22
CA ALA A 5 5.22 14.62 1.00
C ALA A 5 5.04 13.53 2.08
N VAL A 6 4.78 12.28 1.67
CA VAL A 6 4.81 11.10 2.56
C VAL A 6 6.23 10.85 3.05
N ALA A 7 7.24 10.85 2.16
CA ALA A 7 8.63 10.66 2.56
C ALA A 7 9.13 11.75 3.53
N GLN A 8 8.74 13.01 3.34
CA GLN A 8 9.10 14.13 4.21
C GLN A 8 8.54 14.01 5.63
N ARG A 9 7.51 13.17 5.84
CA ARG A 9 6.98 12.82 7.17
C ARG A 9 7.75 11.68 7.83
N GLY A 10 8.79 11.14 7.18
CA GLY A 10 9.58 10.02 7.69
C GLY A 10 8.94 8.65 7.46
N CYS A 11 7.88 8.56 6.67
CA CYS A 11 7.22 7.30 6.37
C CYS A 11 8.03 6.47 5.37
N LEU A 12 8.28 5.19 5.70
CA LEU A 12 8.76 4.21 4.73
C LEU A 12 7.65 3.91 3.71
N GLN A 13 8.03 3.66 2.46
CA GLN A 13 7.09 3.41 1.36
C GLN A 13 7.40 2.09 0.68
N ALA A 14 6.39 1.25 0.47
CA ALA A 14 6.53 -0.02 -0.22
C ALA A 14 5.33 -0.33 -1.14
N VAL A 15 5.57 -1.17 -2.14
CA VAL A 15 4.55 -1.64 -3.09
C VAL A 15 4.35 -3.15 -2.92
N VAL A 16 3.10 -3.57 -2.70
CA VAL A 16 2.70 -4.98 -2.71
C VAL A 16 1.53 -5.19 -3.66
N THR A 17 1.75 -5.95 -4.74
CA THR A 17 0.79 -6.05 -5.84
C THR A 17 0.60 -7.47 -6.36
N ASN A 18 -0.60 -7.79 -6.87
CA ASN A 18 -0.86 -9.04 -7.60
C ASN A 18 -0.36 -8.99 -9.07
N LYS A 19 0.33 -7.92 -9.46
CA LYS A 19 1.02 -7.83 -10.76
C LYS A 19 2.24 -8.74 -10.74
N ILE A 20 2.59 -9.32 -11.89
CA ILE A 20 3.84 -10.09 -12.07
C ILE A 20 5.03 -9.29 -11.52
N ASP A 21 5.81 -9.91 -10.64
CA ASP A 21 6.89 -9.27 -9.88
C ASP A 21 7.90 -8.50 -10.74
N ARG A 22 8.44 -9.13 -11.79
CA ARG A 22 9.35 -8.46 -12.73
C ARG A 22 8.73 -7.21 -13.38
N LEU A 23 7.42 -7.21 -13.62
CA LEU A 23 6.73 -6.04 -14.20
C LEU A 23 6.48 -4.96 -13.16
N ALA A 24 6.12 -5.34 -11.93
CA ALA A 24 5.98 -4.41 -10.82
C ALA A 24 7.30 -3.66 -10.57
N GLN A 25 8.41 -4.38 -10.43
CA GLN A 25 9.74 -3.80 -10.25
C GLN A 25 10.13 -2.86 -11.40
N ARG A 26 9.86 -3.26 -12.65
CA ARG A 26 10.14 -2.40 -13.82
C ARG A 26 9.35 -1.10 -13.80
N VAL A 27 8.07 -1.14 -13.41
CA VAL A 27 7.22 0.06 -13.30
C VAL A 27 7.72 0.95 -12.17
N CYS A 28 7.99 0.38 -10.99
CA CYS A 28 8.55 1.08 -9.84
C CYS A 28 9.87 1.79 -10.22
N ALA A 29 10.82 1.06 -10.80
CA ALA A 29 12.13 1.61 -11.16
C ALA A 29 12.08 2.67 -12.27
N HIS A 30 11.13 2.56 -13.20
CA HIS A 30 11.02 3.51 -14.31
C HIS A 30 10.33 4.82 -13.91
N PHE A 31 9.20 4.74 -13.21
CA PHE A 31 8.40 5.92 -12.88
C PHE A 31 8.72 6.53 -11.52
N PHE A 32 9.23 5.73 -10.58
CA PHE A 32 9.46 6.13 -9.19
C PHE A 32 10.84 5.68 -8.68
N PRO A 33 11.94 6.05 -9.38
CA PRO A 33 13.28 5.64 -8.98
C PRO A 33 13.62 6.18 -7.58
N GLY A 34 14.03 5.26 -6.68
CA GLY A 34 14.46 5.61 -5.32
C GLY A 34 13.35 6.00 -4.34
N VAL A 35 12.08 5.79 -4.69
CA VAL A 35 10.94 6.15 -3.82
C VAL A 35 10.56 5.04 -2.84
N PHE A 36 10.56 3.79 -3.31
CA PHE A 36 10.09 2.65 -2.53
C PHE A 36 11.26 1.85 -1.97
N GLU A 37 11.21 1.55 -0.67
CA GLU A 37 12.17 0.65 0.01
C GLU A 37 12.05 -0.77 -0.53
N LEU A 38 10.82 -1.16 -0.87
CA LEU A 38 10.52 -2.49 -1.37
C LEU A 38 9.37 -2.45 -2.38
N CYS A 39 9.51 -3.14 -3.51
CA CYS A 39 8.46 -3.28 -4.52
C CYS A 39 8.36 -4.76 -4.91
N ILE A 40 7.27 -5.40 -4.48
CA ILE A 40 7.02 -6.84 -4.64
C ILE A 40 5.73 -7.05 -5.43
N GLY A 41 5.83 -7.82 -6.52
CA GLY A 41 4.66 -8.38 -7.18
C GLY A 41 4.42 -9.83 -6.81
N THR A 42 3.76 -10.59 -7.68
CA THR A 42 3.48 -12.01 -7.44
C THR A 42 4.77 -12.83 -7.37
N ILE A 43 4.99 -13.42 -6.20
CA ILE A 43 6.03 -14.42 -5.91
C ILE A 43 5.34 -15.75 -5.52
N PRO A 44 6.08 -16.86 -5.26
CA PRO A 44 5.50 -18.14 -4.82
C PRO A 44 4.86 -18.13 -3.41
N LEU A 45 4.04 -17.12 -3.13
CA LEU A 45 3.21 -16.94 -1.94
C LEU A 45 1.76 -16.67 -2.39
N PRO A 46 0.76 -16.89 -1.51
CA PRO A 46 -0.63 -16.57 -1.83
C PRO A 46 -0.80 -15.08 -2.21
N PRO A 47 -1.56 -14.76 -3.28
CA PRO A 47 -1.86 -13.38 -3.66
C PRO A 47 -2.90 -12.76 -2.73
N LYS A 48 -3.01 -11.43 -2.73
CA LYS A 48 -4.13 -10.72 -2.08
C LYS A 48 -5.46 -11.30 -2.59
N PRO A 49 -6.45 -11.59 -1.72
CA PRO A 49 -6.63 -11.04 -0.37
C PRO A 49 -5.87 -11.73 0.78
N ASP A 50 -5.05 -12.75 0.51
CA ASP A 50 -4.24 -13.36 1.56
C ASP A 50 -3.19 -12.36 2.09
N PRO A 51 -3.01 -12.22 3.42
CA PRO A 51 -2.13 -11.22 4.02
C PRO A 51 -0.64 -11.62 3.99
N THR A 52 -0.29 -12.82 3.51
CA THR A 52 1.07 -13.38 3.61
C THR A 52 2.14 -12.43 3.03
N MET A 53 1.88 -11.84 1.86
CA MET A 53 2.85 -10.90 1.26
C MET A 53 2.95 -9.57 2.04
N LEU A 54 1.84 -9.07 2.59
CA LEU A 54 1.84 -7.85 3.41
C LEU A 54 2.66 -8.08 4.68
N ASN A 55 2.40 -9.19 5.39
CA ASN A 55 3.09 -9.56 6.62
C ASN A 55 4.60 -9.76 6.42
N MET A 56 4.99 -10.35 5.28
CA MET A 56 6.39 -10.49 4.91
C MET A 56 7.06 -9.12 4.75
N VAL A 57 6.44 -8.19 4.00
CA VAL A 57 6.98 -6.84 3.77
C VAL A 57 7.09 -6.04 5.07
N ILE A 58 6.07 -6.10 5.92
CA ILE A 58 6.08 -5.43 7.23
C ILE A 58 7.24 -5.94 8.09
N LYS A 59 7.43 -7.26 8.13
CA LYS A 59 8.54 -7.89 8.85
C LYS A 59 9.90 -7.49 8.28
N ASP A 60 10.04 -7.45 6.96
CA ASP A 60 11.30 -7.10 6.29
C ASP A 60 11.67 -5.63 6.51
N LEU A 61 10.68 -4.73 6.59
CA LEU A 61 10.88 -3.32 6.92
C LEU A 61 11.04 -3.05 8.42
N GLY A 62 10.71 -4.02 9.28
CA GLY A 62 10.85 -3.90 10.73
C GLY A 62 9.92 -2.86 11.37
N VAL A 63 8.73 -2.65 10.78
CA VAL A 63 7.73 -1.69 11.28
C VAL A 63 6.63 -2.38 12.09
N ASP A 64 6.01 -1.66 13.02
CA ASP A 64 4.86 -2.16 13.77
C ASP A 64 3.60 -2.13 12.87
N PRO A 65 2.82 -3.22 12.75
CA PRO A 65 1.57 -3.22 11.98
C PRO A 65 0.59 -2.09 12.33
N SER A 66 0.59 -1.62 13.59
CA SER A 66 -0.26 -0.51 14.04
C SER A 66 0.14 0.85 13.47
N GLU A 67 1.38 0.98 12.98
CA GLU A 67 1.92 2.19 12.33
C GLU A 67 1.83 2.12 10.79
N VAL A 68 1.20 1.07 10.24
CA VAL A 68 1.12 0.84 8.79
C VAL A 68 -0.24 1.23 8.23
N VAL A 69 -0.21 2.13 7.26
CA VAL A 69 -1.35 2.46 6.40
C VAL A 69 -1.21 1.71 5.09
N TYR A 70 -2.19 0.87 4.76
CA TYR A 70 -2.25 0.15 3.49
C TYR A 70 -3.23 0.84 2.55
N VAL A 71 -2.75 1.32 1.39
CA VAL A 71 -3.55 2.04 0.40
C VAL A 71 -3.86 1.12 -0.79
N GLY A 72 -5.15 0.97 -1.12
CA GLY A 72 -5.57 0.12 -2.24
C GLY A 72 -6.92 0.50 -2.85
N ASP A 73 -7.23 -0.05 -4.01
CA ASP A 73 -8.37 0.34 -4.85
C ASP A 73 -9.34 -0.80 -5.15
N THR A 74 -9.16 -1.95 -4.51
CA THR A 74 -10.00 -3.13 -4.72
C THR A 74 -10.53 -3.73 -3.41
N LYS A 75 -11.55 -4.58 -3.51
CA LYS A 75 -12.02 -5.36 -2.35
C LYS A 75 -10.92 -6.24 -1.77
N GLY A 76 -10.11 -6.87 -2.62
CA GLY A 76 -9.03 -7.75 -2.18
C GLY A 76 -7.91 -7.01 -1.45
N ASP A 77 -7.74 -5.72 -1.71
CA ASP A 77 -6.83 -4.86 -0.95
C ASP A 77 -7.32 -4.63 0.48
N MET A 78 -8.60 -4.29 0.64
CA MET A 78 -9.18 -4.05 1.96
C MET A 78 -9.23 -5.34 2.79
N GLU A 79 -9.59 -6.46 2.17
CA GLU A 79 -9.56 -7.78 2.81
C GLU A 79 -8.14 -8.18 3.24
N ALA A 80 -7.12 -7.91 2.41
CA ALA A 80 -5.74 -8.18 2.77
C ALA A 80 -5.24 -7.31 3.92
N ALA A 81 -5.58 -6.01 3.91
CA ALA A 81 -5.22 -5.08 4.97
C ALA A 81 -5.87 -5.48 6.31
N GLU A 82 -7.16 -5.81 6.29
CA GLU A 82 -7.89 -6.30 7.47
C GLU A 82 -7.28 -7.60 8.01
N ALA A 83 -7.02 -8.58 7.14
CA ALA A 83 -6.42 -9.86 7.53
C ALA A 83 -4.97 -9.71 8.05
N ALA A 84 -4.26 -8.67 7.64
CA ALA A 84 -2.93 -8.31 8.14
C ALA A 84 -2.98 -7.42 9.41
N GLY A 85 -4.17 -6.99 9.85
CA GLY A 85 -4.33 -6.11 11.02
C GLY A 85 -3.88 -4.67 10.78
N LEU A 86 -3.92 -4.19 9.53
CA LEU A 86 -3.44 -2.87 9.13
C LEU A 86 -4.59 -1.87 8.97
N LEU A 87 -4.25 -0.58 9.01
CA LEU A 87 -5.20 0.44 8.60
C LEU A 87 -5.38 0.45 7.08
N GLY A 88 -6.42 -0.23 6.60
CA GLY A 88 -6.81 -0.24 5.19
C GLY A 88 -7.50 1.07 4.77
N VAL A 89 -6.96 1.72 3.76
CA VAL A 89 -7.46 2.97 3.16
C VAL A 89 -7.77 2.73 1.69
N GLY A 90 -9.03 2.96 1.33
CA GLY A 90 -9.52 2.83 -0.03
C GLY A 90 -9.27 4.09 -0.87
N VAL A 91 -9.03 3.91 -2.16
CA VAL A 91 -8.98 5.00 -3.13
C VAL A 91 -9.93 4.72 -4.30
N ASN A 92 -10.53 5.77 -4.88
CA ASN A 92 -11.50 5.64 -5.97
C ASN A 92 -10.94 5.98 -7.36
N TRP A 93 -9.65 6.32 -7.46
CA TRP A 93 -8.97 6.69 -8.72
C TRP A 93 -8.16 5.54 -9.35
N GLY A 94 -8.45 4.29 -8.97
CA GLY A 94 -7.82 3.08 -9.49
C GLY A 94 -8.68 2.29 -10.48
N TYR A 95 -8.55 0.96 -10.48
CA TYR A 95 -9.34 0.00 -11.27
C TYR A 95 -10.84 0.01 -10.89
N GLY A 96 -11.16 0.50 -9.69
CA GLY A 96 -12.52 0.68 -9.23
C GLY A 96 -13.17 -0.62 -8.73
N GLY A 97 -14.28 -0.45 -8.01
CA GLY A 97 -15.06 -1.53 -7.43
C GLY A 97 -15.86 -1.05 -6.22
N ASN A 98 -16.91 -1.78 -5.88
CA ASN A 98 -17.62 -1.56 -4.62
C ASN A 98 -16.92 -2.37 -3.53
N PHE A 99 -16.31 -1.69 -2.58
CA PHE A 99 -15.76 -2.28 -1.37
C PHE A 99 -16.03 -1.34 -0.20
N GLU A 100 -16.12 -1.93 0.99
CA GLU A 100 -16.28 -1.16 2.21
C GLU A 100 -14.90 -0.80 2.77
N THR A 101 -14.74 0.44 3.19
CA THR A 101 -13.53 0.93 3.85
C THR A 101 -13.90 2.02 4.84
N LYS A 102 -13.13 2.14 5.92
CA LYS A 102 -13.28 3.22 6.90
C LYS A 102 -12.92 4.59 6.29
N TYR A 103 -11.93 4.61 5.41
CA TYR A 103 -11.43 5.82 4.76
C TYR A 103 -11.43 5.62 3.25
N LEU A 104 -12.28 6.37 2.54
CA LEU A 104 -12.29 6.40 1.08
C LEU A 104 -11.78 7.76 0.61
N LEU A 105 -10.57 7.76 0.06
CA LEU A 105 -9.93 8.95 -0.49
C LEU A 105 -10.44 9.20 -1.92
N LYS A 106 -10.54 10.48 -2.30
CA LYS A 106 -10.99 10.92 -3.63
C LYS A 106 -9.89 11.48 -4.52
N GLU A 107 -8.82 12.01 -3.93
CA GLU A 107 -7.62 12.47 -4.64
C GLU A 107 -6.34 12.09 -3.85
N PRO A 108 -5.17 11.98 -4.52
CA PRO A 108 -3.91 11.61 -3.85
C PRO A 108 -3.58 12.46 -2.61
N GLU A 109 -3.91 13.75 -2.63
CA GLU A 109 -3.65 14.70 -1.55
C GLU A 109 -4.46 14.39 -0.28
N ASP A 110 -5.57 13.66 -0.40
CA ASP A 110 -6.34 13.22 0.76
C ASP A 110 -5.54 12.27 1.65
N LEU A 111 -4.56 11.53 1.11
CA LEU A 111 -3.69 10.69 1.92
C LEU A 111 -2.87 11.53 2.89
N ILE A 112 -2.36 12.66 2.42
CA ILE A 112 -1.58 13.59 3.26
C ILE A 112 -2.46 14.14 4.39
N ARG A 113 -3.68 14.56 4.05
CA ARG A 113 -4.66 15.06 5.03
C ARG A 113 -5.01 13.98 6.05
N LEU A 114 -5.15 12.72 5.63
CA LEU A 114 -5.42 11.61 6.54
C LEU A 114 -4.24 11.36 7.47
N LEU A 115 -3.01 11.28 6.95
CA LEU A 115 -1.82 11.08 7.77
C LEU A 115 -1.65 12.17 8.83
N ASP A 116 -1.99 13.42 8.51
CA ASP A 116 -1.95 14.53 9.48
C ASP A 116 -2.99 14.40 10.62
N THR A 117 -3.94 13.45 10.52
CA THR A 117 -4.93 13.14 11.58
C THR A 117 -4.60 11.89 12.39
N LEU A 118 -3.60 11.12 11.97
CA LEU A 118 -3.14 9.92 12.65
C LEU A 118 -1.94 10.35 13.51
N GLU A 119 -2.18 10.60 14.80
CA GLU A 119 -1.15 10.88 15.81
C GLU A 119 -0.40 9.62 16.24
#